data_AF-A0A965QHJ5-F1
#
_entry.id   AF-A0A965QHJ5-F1
#
_cell.length_a   1.000
_cell.length_b   1.000
_cell.length_c   1.000
_cell.angle_alpha   90.00
_cell.angle_beta   90.00
_cell.angle_gamma   90.00
#
_symmetry.space_group_name_H-M   'P 1'
#
loop_
_entity.id
_entity.type
_entity.pdbx_description
1 polymer ?
#
loop_
_entity_poly.entity_id
_entity_poly.type
_entity_poly.pdbx_seq_one_letter_code
_entity_poly.pdbx_strand_id
1 'polypeptide(L)'
;MIRSATAKPMNLGSIEADLRSIGGSSGVKGKNQVDGASNDGEFLNLLKEGIADVNKSMKESDKASMDLATGKSSNIHETMLSVAKAELGLNMMVQLRNKAIEAYQDVMRMQV
;
A
#
# COMPACT_ATOMS: atom_id res chain seq x y z
N MET A 1 -42.37 -20.46 -57.14
CA MET A 1 -42.23 -20.27 -55.68
C MET A 1 -40.81 -19.79 -55.40
N ILE A 2 -40.59 -18.49 -55.21
CA ILE A 2 -39.30 -17.87 -54.85
C ILE A 2 -39.58 -17.11 -53.54
N ARG A 3 -38.96 -17.51 -52.43
CA ARG A 3 -39.15 -16.84 -51.13
C ARG A 3 -38.01 -15.84 -50.91
N SER A 4 -38.43 -14.60 -50.70
CA SER A 4 -37.68 -13.36 -50.55
C SER A 4 -36.84 -13.28 -49.25
N ALA A 5 -35.71 -12.58 -49.35
CA ALA A 5 -34.83 -12.18 -48.25
C ALA A 5 -35.44 -11.02 -47.45
N THR A 6 -35.48 -11.14 -46.12
CA THR A 6 -35.88 -10.06 -45.19
C THR A 6 -34.65 -9.48 -44.52
N ALA A 7 -34.21 -8.30 -44.99
CA ALA A 7 -33.14 -7.52 -44.38
C ALA A 7 -33.61 -6.96 -43.01
N LYS A 8 -32.81 -7.20 -41.96
CA LYS A 8 -32.98 -6.65 -40.61
C LYS A 8 -32.60 -5.15 -40.63
N PRO A 9 -33.46 -4.22 -40.19
CA PRO A 9 -33.09 -2.80 -40.15
C PRO A 9 -32.01 -2.56 -39.08
N MET A 10 -30.96 -1.82 -39.45
CA MET A 10 -29.95 -1.32 -38.51
C MET A 10 -30.61 -0.39 -37.49
N ASN A 11 -30.51 -0.75 -36.21
CA ASN A 11 -31.09 0.02 -35.11
C ASN A 11 -30.14 1.17 -34.75
N LEU A 12 -30.46 2.40 -35.16
CA LEU A 12 -29.66 3.61 -34.88
C LEU A 12 -29.81 4.11 -33.43
N GLY A 13 -30.68 3.51 -32.60
CA GLY A 13 -30.94 3.96 -31.22
C GLY A 13 -29.87 3.60 -30.19
N SER A 14 -28.91 2.72 -30.50
CA SER A 14 -27.85 2.33 -29.57
C SER A 14 -26.69 3.33 -29.51
N ILE A 15 -26.52 4.19 -30.51
CA ILE A 15 -25.38 5.12 -30.59
C ILE A 15 -25.55 6.31 -29.63
N GLU A 16 -26.79 6.76 -29.39
CA GLU A 16 -27.07 7.83 -28.42
C GLU A 16 -26.87 7.39 -26.96
N ALA A 17 -27.00 6.08 -26.67
CA ALA A 17 -26.80 5.54 -25.33
C ALA A 17 -25.32 5.55 -24.93
N ASP A 18 -24.41 5.22 -25.85
CA ASP A 18 -22.97 5.20 -25.61
C ASP A 18 -22.40 6.61 -25.40
N LEU A 19 -22.93 7.62 -26.09
CA LEU A 19 -22.47 9.02 -25.93
C LEU A 19 -22.88 9.62 -24.56
N ARG A 20 -24.02 9.20 -24.00
CA ARG A 20 -24.46 9.61 -22.66
C ARG A 20 -23.64 8.95 -21.54
N SER A 21 -23.05 7.77 -21.79
CA SER A 21 -22.14 7.13 -20.84
C SER A 21 -20.78 7.83 -20.75
N ILE A 22 -20.34 8.48 -21.84
CA ILE A 22 -19.11 9.28 -21.87
C ILE A 22 -19.27 10.60 -21.11
N GLY A 23 -20.48 11.19 -21.10
CA GLY A 23 -20.83 12.38 -20.31
C GLY A 23 -21.13 12.10 -18.82
N GLY A 24 -21.13 10.83 -18.41
CA GLY A 24 -21.54 10.36 -17.09
C GLY A 24 -20.43 9.73 -16.24
N SER A 25 -19.16 9.99 -16.54
CA SER A 25 -18.02 9.56 -15.72
C SER A 25 -17.91 10.40 -14.43
N SER A 26 -18.89 10.22 -13.56
CA SER A 26 -18.73 10.43 -12.12
C SER A 26 -17.94 9.25 -11.57
N GLY A 27 -16.62 9.41 -11.45
CA GLY A 27 -15.76 8.34 -10.98
C GLY A 27 -14.43 8.74 -10.33
N VAL A 28 -14.10 10.03 -10.24
CA VAL A 28 -12.92 10.49 -9.49
C VAL A 28 -13.37 11.45 -8.39
N LYS A 29 -13.96 10.89 -7.33
CA LYS A 29 -13.93 11.50 -6.00
C LYS A 29 -12.50 11.37 -5.47
N GLY A 30 -11.61 12.22 -5.98
CA GLY A 30 -10.37 12.55 -5.30
C GLY A 30 -10.72 13.32 -4.03
N LYS A 31 -10.97 12.59 -2.93
CA LYS A 31 -10.90 13.16 -1.58
C LYS A 31 -9.42 13.44 -1.30
N ASN A 32 -8.92 14.56 -1.80
CA ASN A 32 -7.78 15.22 -1.19
C ASN A 32 -8.34 16.36 -0.34
N GLN A 33 -9.04 15.98 0.73
CA GLN A 33 -9.27 16.87 1.85
C GLN A 33 -7.95 16.91 2.62
N VAL A 34 -7.12 17.88 2.29
CA VAL A 34 -6.12 18.41 3.22
C VAL A 34 -6.90 19.24 4.25
N ASP A 35 -7.60 18.54 5.14
CA ASP A 35 -8.21 19.12 6.33
C ASP A 35 -7.08 19.30 7.36
N GLY A 36 -6.66 20.55 7.55
CA GLY A 36 -5.55 20.97 8.42
C GLY A 36 -5.80 20.79 9.92
N ALA A 37 -6.20 19.59 10.36
CA ALA A 37 -6.44 19.27 11.77
C ALA A 37 -6.21 17.79 12.10
N SER A 38 -5.14 17.16 11.60
CA SER A 38 -4.87 15.73 11.84
C SER A 38 -3.38 15.32 11.89
N ASN A 39 -2.46 16.24 12.19
CA ASN A 39 -1.02 15.92 12.22
C ASN A 39 -0.65 14.84 13.27
N ASP A 40 -1.40 14.76 14.37
CA ASP A 40 -1.09 13.83 15.47
C ASP A 40 -1.34 12.36 15.08
N GLY A 41 -2.29 12.11 14.16
CA GLY A 41 -2.64 10.77 13.69
C GLY A 41 -1.76 10.27 12.54
N GLU A 42 -1.24 11.17 11.71
CA GLU A 42 -0.44 10.83 10.54
C GLU A 42 0.92 10.22 10.91
N PHE A 43 1.59 10.75 11.93
CA PHE A 43 2.84 10.16 12.43
C PHE A 43 2.64 8.76 13.00
N LEU A 44 1.57 8.54 13.78
CA LEU A 44 1.24 7.22 14.33
C LEU A 44 0.90 6.22 13.22
N ASN A 45 0.24 6.66 12.15
CA ASN A 45 -0.05 5.81 10.99
C ASN A 45 1.24 5.47 10.22
N LEU A 46 2.13 6.44 9.98
CA LEU A 46 3.43 6.20 9.35
C LEU A 46 4.30 5.26 10.19
N LEU A 47 4.31 5.43 11.51
CA LEU A 47 5.02 4.55 12.44
C LEU A 47 4.48 3.12 12.38
N LYS A 48 3.15 2.95 12.37
CA LYS A 48 2.51 1.63 12.23
C LYS A 48 2.85 0.98 10.89
N GLU A 49 2.87 1.76 9.82
CA GLU A 49 3.22 1.28 8.48
C GLU A 49 4.69 0.84 8.43
N GLY A 50 5.61 1.63 9.00
CA GLY A 50 7.01 1.24 9.15
C GLY A 50 7.19 -0.05 9.96
N ILE A 51 6.43 -0.23 11.05
CA ILE A 51 6.41 -1.48 11.84
C ILE A 51 5.95 -2.68 11.00
N ALA A 52 4.92 -2.50 10.18
CA ALA A 52 4.44 -3.54 9.29
C ALA A 52 5.49 -3.90 8.21
N ASP A 53 6.20 -2.91 7.68
CA ASP A 53 7.24 -3.11 6.68
C ASP A 53 8.47 -3.85 7.24
N VAL A 54 8.92 -3.52 8.44
CA VAL A 54 10.00 -4.28 9.10
C VAL A 54 9.57 -5.72 9.35
N ASN A 55 8.33 -5.95 9.82
CA ASN A 55 7.81 -7.31 10.02
C ASN A 55 7.80 -8.11 8.70
N LYS A 56 7.39 -7.47 7.59
CA LYS A 56 7.41 -8.08 6.27
C LYS A 56 8.84 -8.41 5.83
N SER A 57 9.78 -7.49 6.02
CA SER A 57 11.19 -7.69 5.67
C SER A 57 11.85 -8.80 6.49
N MET A 58 11.51 -8.92 7.78
CA MET A 58 11.93 -10.04 8.63
C MET A 58 11.42 -11.39 8.10
N LYS A 59 10.13 -11.48 7.75
CA LYS A 59 9.56 -12.71 7.16
C LYS A 59 10.18 -13.09 5.82
N GLU A 60 10.47 -12.12 4.97
CA GLU A 60 11.19 -12.36 3.71
C GLU A 60 12.61 -12.87 3.95
N SER A 61 13.30 -12.29 4.94
CA SER A 61 14.65 -12.72 5.33
C SER A 61 14.67 -14.14 5.90
N ASP A 62 13.69 -14.50 6.73
CA ASP A 62 13.53 -15.86 7.26
C ASP A 62 13.29 -16.87 6.13
N LYS A 63 12.42 -16.51 5.18
CA LYS A 63 12.14 -17.35 4.00
C LYS A 63 13.38 -17.51 3.12
N ALA A 64 14.10 -16.43 2.84
CA ALA A 64 15.33 -16.45 2.07
C ALA A 64 16.43 -17.28 2.76
N SER A 65 16.51 -17.22 4.09
CA SER A 65 17.43 -18.05 4.89
C SER A 65 17.09 -19.53 4.81
N MET A 66 15.79 -19.86 4.83
CA MET A 66 15.31 -21.24 4.72
C MET A 66 15.49 -21.81 3.29
N ASP A 67 15.28 -20.98 2.26
CA ASP A 67 15.55 -21.34 0.86
C ASP A 67 17.06 -21.51 0.59
N LEU A 68 17.91 -20.76 1.29
CA LEU A 68 19.36 -20.94 1.26
C LEU A 68 19.78 -22.26 1.95
N ALA A 69 19.24 -22.55 3.13
CA ALA A 69 19.55 -23.76 3.90
C ALA A 69 19.06 -25.05 3.20
N THR A 70 17.97 -24.96 2.44
CA THR A 70 17.44 -26.08 1.62
C THR A 70 18.14 -26.24 0.27
N GLY A 71 19.14 -25.40 -0.03
CA GLY A 71 19.93 -25.46 -1.26
C GLY A 71 19.19 -24.99 -2.52
N LYS A 72 18.03 -24.34 -2.37
CA LYS A 72 17.22 -23.81 -3.49
C LYS A 72 17.68 -22.47 -4.01
N SER A 73 18.54 -21.75 -3.28
CA SER A 73 19.02 -20.43 -3.66
C SER A 73 20.54 -20.32 -3.61
N SER A 74 21.12 -19.83 -4.71
CA SER A 74 22.55 -19.55 -4.84
C SER A 74 22.95 -18.14 -4.37
N ASN A 75 22.00 -17.37 -3.82
CA ASN A 75 22.15 -15.94 -3.52
C ASN A 75 22.39 -15.67 -2.03
N ILE A 76 23.46 -16.26 -1.47
CA ILE A 76 23.90 -15.97 -0.09
C ILE A 76 24.10 -14.47 0.18
N HIS A 77 24.47 -13.71 -0.86
CA HIS A 77 24.63 -12.25 -0.78
C HIS A 77 23.30 -11.52 -0.54
N GLU A 78 22.21 -11.96 -1.17
CA GLU A 78 20.87 -11.38 -1.01
C GLU A 78 20.33 -11.63 0.41
N THR A 79 20.54 -12.84 0.93
CA THR A 79 20.17 -13.19 2.31
C THR A 79 20.96 -12.37 3.32
N MET A 80 22.29 -12.28 3.18
CA MET A 80 23.13 -11.44 4.05
C MET A 80 22.76 -9.97 4.00
N LEU A 81 22.43 -9.45 2.80
CA LEU A 81 21.95 -8.07 2.65
C LEU A 81 20.59 -7.84 3.31
N SER A 82 19.68 -8.81 3.21
CA SER A 82 18.36 -8.74 3.83
C SER A 82 18.47 -8.77 5.36
N VAL A 83 19.32 -9.63 5.91
CA VAL A 83 19.64 -9.67 7.35
C VAL A 83 20.23 -8.34 7.82
N ALA A 84 21.21 -7.78 7.09
CA ALA A 84 21.81 -6.49 7.45
C ALA A 84 20.79 -5.33 7.43
N LYS A 85 19.86 -5.33 6.45
CA LYS A 85 18.76 -4.35 6.40
C LYS A 85 17.80 -4.53 7.58
N ALA A 86 17.47 -5.76 7.95
CA ALA A 86 16.60 -6.06 9.08
C ALA A 86 17.20 -5.61 10.42
N GLU A 87 18.49 -5.88 10.64
CA GLU A 87 19.20 -5.42 11.85
C GLU A 87 19.25 -3.89 11.96
N LEU A 88 19.52 -3.20 10.85
CA LEU A 88 19.51 -1.74 10.81
C LEU A 88 18.12 -1.17 11.10
N GLY A 89 17.08 -1.72 10.45
CA GLY A 89 15.69 -1.32 10.67
C GLY A 89 15.23 -1.53 12.11
N LEU A 90 15.62 -2.66 12.71
CA LEU A 90 15.30 -2.97 14.10
C LEU A 90 15.95 -1.99 15.07
N ASN A 91 17.25 -1.70 14.90
CA ASN A 91 17.94 -0.71 15.73
C ASN A 91 17.30 0.68 15.63
N MET A 92 16.88 1.07 14.43
CA MET A 92 16.19 2.34 14.21
C MET A 92 14.81 2.36 14.88
N MET A 93 14.07 1.25 14.88
CA MET A 93 12.81 1.12 15.59
C MET A 93 12.96 1.22 17.11
N VAL A 94 14.01 0.64 17.68
CA VAL A 94 14.26 0.74 19.12
C VAL A 94 14.48 2.20 19.51
N GLN A 95 15.25 2.96 18.71
CA GLN A 95 15.45 4.39 18.93
C GLN A 95 14.15 5.18 18.79
N LEU A 96 13.35 4.86 17.76
CA LEU A 96 12.07 5.51 17.53
C LEU A 96 11.05 5.24 18.64
N ARG A 97 11.02 4.00 19.17
CA ARG A 97 10.22 3.62 20.33
C ARG A 97 10.63 4.42 21.57
N ASN A 98 11.93 4.54 21.83
CA ASN A 98 12.43 5.32 22.96
C ASN A 98 12.05 6.80 22.83
N LYS A 99 12.21 7.39 21.64
CA LYS A 99 11.81 8.79 21.37
C LYS A 99 10.30 9.02 21.46
N ALA A 100 9.48 8.06 21.04
CA ALA A 100 8.03 8.14 21.21
C ALA A 100 7.61 8.09 22.69
N ILE A 101 8.29 7.27 23.51
CA ILE A 101 8.07 7.22 24.96
C ILE A 101 8.50 8.53 25.63
N GLU A 102 9.66 9.09 25.25
CA GLU A 102 10.13 10.39 25.74
C GLU A 102 9.15 11.51 25.39
N ALA A 103 8.70 11.58 24.12
CA ALA A 103 7.74 12.59 23.67
C ALA A 103 6.41 12.50 24.43
N TYR A 104 5.93 11.27 24.71
CA TYR A 104 4.74 11.07 25.54
C TYR A 104 4.94 11.56 26.98
N GLN A 105 6.11 11.29 27.58
CA GLN A 105 6.44 11.79 28.93
C GLN A 105 6.55 13.32 28.97
N ASP A 106 7.15 13.95 27.97
CA ASP A 106 7.30 15.41 27.91
C ASP A 106 5.95 16.12 27.77
N VAL A 107 5.03 15.60 26.94
CA VAL A 107 3.66 16.13 26.83
C VAL A 107 2.93 16.05 28.18
N MET A 108 3.08 14.95 28.93
CA MET A 108 2.46 14.81 30.25
C MET A 108 3.07 15.74 31.30
N ARG A 109 4.37 16.05 31.21
CA ARG A 109 5.04 17.01 32.10
C ARG A 109 4.69 18.46 31.80
N MET A 110 4.22 18.78 30.60
CA MET A 110 3.72 20.11 30.25
C MET A 110 2.32 20.41 30.80
N GLN A 111 1.53 19.40 31.17
CA GLN A 111 0.13 19.55 31.59
C GLN A 111 -0.09 19.62 33.12
N VAL A 112 0.97 19.62 33.94
CA VAL A 112 0.87 19.78 35.40
C VAL A 112 1.28 21.17 35.87
#